data_AF-A0A6H0T6E7-F1
#
_entry.id   AF-A0A6H0T6E7-F1
#
_cell.length_a   1.000
_cell.length_b   1.000
_cell.length_c   1.000
_cell.angle_alpha   90.00
_cell.angle_beta   90.00
_cell.angle_gamma   90.00
#
_symmetry.space_group_name_H-M   'P 1'
#
loop_
_entity.id
_entity.type
_entity.pdbx_description
1 polymer ?
#
loop_
_entity_poly.entity_id
_entity_poly.type
_entity_poly.pdbx_seq_one_letter_code
_entity_poly.pdbx_strand_id
1 'polypeptide(L)'
;MLKKLLILLTLIPALALAEKSQNPTASGEKSLVLKVPEMTCQLCAYLVNKELREVEGVASTKASIKDRTVKVVAKSEVTNQALIQAVEKLHYSASVVQDESLPN
;
A
#
# COMPACT_ATOMS: atom_id res chain seq x y z
N MET A 1 23.68 0.33 -59.16
CA MET A 1 22.62 -0.65 -58.81
C MET A 1 22.24 -0.45 -57.33
N LEU A 2 21.76 0.74 -56.95
CA LEU A 2 20.32 1.02 -56.82
C LEU A 2 19.51 -0.15 -56.24
N LYS A 3 19.40 -0.17 -54.91
CA LYS A 3 18.19 -0.59 -54.19
C LYS A 3 18.28 0.00 -52.78
N LYS A 4 17.63 1.15 -52.61
CA LYS A 4 16.38 1.32 -51.85
C LYS A 4 16.70 1.78 -50.43
N LEU A 5 16.69 3.09 -50.21
CA LEU A 5 15.49 3.91 -49.97
C LEU A 5 15.22 3.95 -48.47
N LEU A 6 15.56 5.12 -47.91
CA LEU A 6 14.92 5.80 -46.79
C LEU A 6 14.05 4.89 -45.90
N ILE A 7 14.59 4.47 -44.76
CA ILE A 7 13.77 4.29 -43.57
C ILE A 7 13.94 5.55 -42.73
N LEU A 8 12.86 6.30 -42.77
CA LEU A 8 12.56 7.55 -42.13
C LEU A 8 13.04 7.55 -40.66
N LEU A 9 13.78 8.61 -40.35
CA LEU A 9 14.08 9.13 -39.03
C LEU A 9 12.79 9.28 -38.20
N THR A 10 12.30 8.20 -37.58
CA THR A 10 11.26 8.30 -36.56
C THR A 10 11.92 8.83 -35.30
N LEU A 11 11.84 10.15 -35.20
CA LEU A 11 11.91 10.94 -33.98
C LEU A 11 11.22 10.17 -32.84
N ILE A 12 12.01 9.50 -32.00
CA ILE A 12 11.54 9.09 -30.67
C ILE A 12 11.68 10.37 -29.84
N PRO A 13 10.60 11.10 -29.52
CA PRO A 13 10.68 12.00 -28.38
C PRO A 13 10.92 11.08 -27.20
N ALA A 14 12.10 11.19 -26.57
CA ALA A 14 12.34 10.57 -25.29
C ALA A 14 11.27 11.11 -24.34
N LEU A 15 10.23 10.30 -24.15
CA LEU A 15 9.17 10.50 -23.18
C LEU A 15 9.82 10.86 -21.86
N ALA A 16 9.42 12.01 -21.34
CA ALA A 16 9.57 12.36 -19.95
C ALA A 16 9.14 11.15 -19.10
N LEU A 17 10.11 10.52 -18.44
CA LEU A 17 9.82 9.72 -17.26
C LEU A 17 9.44 10.71 -16.17
N ALA A 18 8.15 10.97 -16.11
CA ALA A 18 7.48 11.41 -14.91
C ALA A 18 7.69 10.36 -13.81
N GLU A 19 8.02 10.88 -12.62
CA GLU A 19 7.56 10.39 -11.32
C GLU A 19 8.22 9.14 -10.72
N LYS A 20 9.13 9.42 -9.77
CA LYS A 20 8.70 9.26 -8.38
C LYS A 20 9.19 10.44 -7.55
N SER A 21 8.34 11.45 -7.47
CA SER A 21 8.39 12.47 -6.43
C SER A 21 8.28 11.76 -5.07
N GLN A 22 9.40 11.56 -4.37
CA GLN A 22 9.39 11.33 -2.94
C GLN A 22 9.33 12.71 -2.29
N ASN A 23 8.13 13.30 -2.27
CA ASN A 23 7.91 14.52 -1.51
C ASN A 23 7.83 14.12 -0.01
N PRO A 24 8.66 14.69 0.87
CA PRO A 24 8.62 14.39 2.30
C PRO A 24 7.44 15.16 2.91
N THR A 25 6.31 14.50 3.15
CA THR A 25 5.25 15.11 3.96
C THR A 25 5.55 14.86 5.43
N ALA A 26 6.27 15.81 6.02
CA ALA A 26 6.27 16.03 7.45
C ALA A 26 4.86 16.38 7.92
N SER A 27 4.46 15.71 9.01
CA SER A 27 3.32 15.95 9.89
C SER A 27 1.93 15.54 9.35
N GLY A 28 1.53 14.31 9.67
CA GLY A 28 0.12 13.92 9.65
C GLY A 28 -0.15 12.45 9.38
N GLU A 29 0.82 11.68 8.90
CA GLU A 29 0.63 10.26 8.58
C GLU A 29 1.61 9.37 9.34
N LYS A 30 1.15 8.17 9.65
CA LYS A 30 1.93 7.07 10.18
C LYS A 30 1.85 5.85 9.28
N SER A 31 2.85 4.99 9.37
CA SER A 31 2.80 3.66 8.78
C SER A 31 3.01 2.59 9.82
N LEU A 32 2.21 1.53 9.73
CA LEU A 32 2.33 0.37 10.59
C LEU A 32 2.08 -0.92 9.80
N VAL A 33 2.46 -2.04 10.39
CA VAL A 33 2.21 -3.38 9.86
C VAL A 33 1.38 -4.16 10.88
N LEU A 34 0.24 -4.65 10.43
CA LEU A 34 -0.62 -5.57 11.18
C LEU A 34 -0.32 -7.01 10.78
N LYS A 35 -0.26 -7.92 11.74
CA LYS A 35 -0.31 -9.37 11.53
C LYS A 35 -1.75 -9.84 11.60
N VAL A 36 -2.18 -10.62 10.60
CA VAL A 36 -3.53 -11.21 10.53
C VAL A 36 -3.40 -12.70 10.19
N PRO A 37 -3.30 -13.60 11.19
CA PRO A 37 -3.01 -15.02 11.00
C PRO A 37 -3.96 -15.76 10.04
N GLU A 38 -5.23 -15.37 10.01
CA GLU A 38 -6.31 -16.01 9.27
C GLU A 38 -6.33 -15.61 7.79
N MET A 39 -5.59 -14.56 7.41
CA MET A 39 -5.48 -14.04 6.04
C MET A 39 -4.61 -14.95 5.16
N THR A 40 -5.16 -16.14 4.84
CA THR A 40 -4.47 -17.25 4.17
C THR A 40 -4.79 -17.37 2.68
N CYS A 41 -5.72 -16.54 2.17
CA CYS A 41 -6.25 -16.63 0.82
C CYS A 41 -6.39 -15.27 0.14
N GLN A 42 -6.52 -15.25 -1.20
CA GLN A 42 -6.67 -14.01 -1.98
C GLN A 42 -7.95 -13.24 -1.60
N LEU A 43 -9.07 -13.94 -1.43
CA LEU A 43 -10.32 -13.34 -0.98
C LEU A 43 -10.18 -12.75 0.43
N CYS A 44 -9.48 -13.45 1.32
CA CYS A 44 -9.22 -13.02 2.69
C CYS A 44 -8.42 -11.70 2.69
N ALA A 45 -7.37 -11.63 1.88
CA ALA A 45 -6.57 -10.41 1.72
C ALA A 45 -7.37 -9.26 1.10
N TYR A 46 -8.26 -9.55 0.15
CA TYR A 46 -9.17 -8.56 -0.39
C TYR A 46 -10.09 -7.99 0.69
N LEU A 47 -10.75 -8.85 1.48
CA LEU A 47 -11.67 -8.41 2.54
C LEU A 47 -10.97 -7.58 3.61
N VAL A 48 -9.79 -8.00 4.08
CA VAL A 48 -9.00 -7.24 5.05
C VAL A 48 -8.61 -5.86 4.52
N ASN A 49 -8.10 -5.78 3.28
CA ASN A 49 -7.75 -4.48 2.68
C ASN A 49 -8.98 -3.58 2.50
N LYS A 50 -10.13 -4.16 2.13
CA LYS A 50 -11.38 -3.43 1.97
C LYS A 50 -11.81 -2.84 3.31
N GLU A 51 -11.94 -3.68 4.34
CA GLU A 51 -12.44 -3.25 5.65
C GLU A 51 -11.53 -2.18 6.30
N LEU A 52 -10.21 -2.31 6.15
CA LEU A 52 -9.27 -1.29 6.63
C LEU A 52 -9.38 0.05 5.87
N ARG A 53 -9.75 0.04 4.58
CA ARG A 53 -9.94 1.28 3.80
C ARG A 53 -11.23 2.00 4.14
N GLU A 54 -12.19 1.32 4.77
CA GLU A 54 -13.41 1.95 5.29
C GLU A 54 -13.15 2.76 6.57
N VAL A 55 -11.99 2.60 7.21
CA VAL A 55 -11.60 3.40 8.37
C VAL A 55 -11.22 4.81 7.90
N GLU A 56 -11.95 5.82 8.35
CA GLU A 56 -11.65 7.22 8.04
C GLU A 56 -10.22 7.59 8.44
N GLY A 57 -9.48 8.20 7.50
CA GLY A 57 -8.07 8.55 7.69
C GLY A 57 -7.09 7.46 7.26
N VAL A 58 -7.54 6.28 6.82
CA VAL A 58 -6.65 5.32 6.14
C VAL A 58 -6.42 5.76 4.69
N ALA A 59 -5.15 6.01 4.35
CA ALA A 59 -4.74 6.42 3.01
C ALA A 59 -4.47 5.23 2.09
N SER A 60 -3.83 4.18 2.60
CA SER A 60 -3.56 2.98 1.80
C SER A 60 -3.36 1.72 2.63
N THR A 61 -3.63 0.57 1.98
CA THR A 61 -3.44 -0.77 2.56
C THR A 61 -2.83 -1.70 1.52
N LYS A 62 -1.87 -2.52 1.95
CA LYS A 62 -1.22 -3.54 1.12
C LYS A 62 -1.00 -4.83 1.90
N ALA A 63 -1.73 -5.87 1.51
CA ALA A 63 -1.62 -7.21 2.10
C ALA A 63 -0.49 -8.04 1.50
N SER A 64 0.13 -8.86 2.36
CA SER A 64 0.96 -10.00 2.01
C SER A 64 0.33 -11.27 2.58
N ILE A 65 -0.17 -12.15 1.71
CA ILE A 65 -0.69 -13.46 2.12
C ILE A 65 0.45 -14.35 2.61
N LYS A 66 1.62 -14.28 1.95
CA LYS A 66 2.82 -15.03 2.32
C LYS A 66 3.20 -14.76 3.77
N ASP A 67 3.25 -13.48 4.15
CA ASP A 67 3.70 -13.08 5.48
C ASP A 67 2.54 -12.98 6.47
N ARG A 68 1.30 -13.07 6.00
CA ARG A 68 0.07 -12.86 6.78
C ARG A 68 0.09 -11.49 7.46
N THR A 69 0.48 -10.47 6.71
CA THR A 69 0.57 -9.08 7.18
C THR A 69 -0.13 -8.11 6.25
N VAL A 70 -0.50 -6.95 6.77
CA VAL A 70 -0.96 -5.80 6.00
C VAL A 70 -0.16 -4.57 6.43
N LYS A 71 0.49 -3.90 5.47
CA LYS A 71 1.04 -2.55 5.67
C LYS A 71 -0.10 -1.54 5.51
N VAL A 72 -0.24 -0.65 6.49
CA VAL A 72 -1.22 0.43 6.52
C VAL A 72 -0.47 1.77 6.52
N VAL A 73 -0.95 2.71 5.73
CA VAL A 73 -0.62 4.13 5.84
C VAL A 73 -1.92 4.85 6.20
N ALA A 74 -1.89 5.58 7.31
CA ALA A 74 -3.06 6.27 7.83
C ALA A 74 -2.64 7.58 8.50
N LYS A 75 -3.59 8.47 8.73
CA LYS A 75 -3.33 9.68 9.51
C LYS A 75 -2.93 9.32 10.95
N SER A 76 -2.09 10.15 11.58
CA SER A 76 -1.55 9.90 12.92
C SER A 76 -2.63 9.80 14.00
N GLU A 77 -3.77 10.47 13.84
CA GLU A 77 -4.92 10.39 14.73
C GLU A 77 -5.66 9.05 14.70
N VAL A 78 -5.49 8.24 13.64
CA VAL A 78 -6.11 6.93 13.53
C VAL A 78 -5.45 5.99 14.54
N THR A 79 -6.17 5.53 15.55
CA THR A 79 -5.58 4.67 16.58
C THR A 79 -5.27 3.27 16.03
N ASN A 80 -4.23 2.62 16.58
CA ASN A 80 -3.93 1.22 16.24
C ASN A 80 -5.14 0.31 16.57
N GLN A 81 -5.87 0.64 17.64
CA GLN A 81 -7.08 -0.10 18.04
C GLN A 81 -8.20 0.00 17.01
N ALA A 82 -8.43 1.17 16.39
CA ALA A 82 -9.45 1.32 15.35
C ALA A 82 -9.17 0.43 14.13
N LEU A 83 -7.89 0.30 13.75
CA LEU A 83 -7.46 -0.59 12.67
C LEU A 83 -7.61 -2.07 13.03
N ILE A 84 -7.29 -2.44 14.27
CA ILE A 84 -7.51 -3.81 14.77
C ILE A 84 -9.00 -4.15 14.76
N GLN A 85 -9.84 -3.27 15.31
CA GLN A 85 -11.30 -3.46 15.36
C GLN A 85 -11.92 -3.57 13.96
N ALA A 86 -11.38 -2.84 12.97
CA ALA A 86 -11.81 -3.00 11.59
C ALA A 86 -11.58 -4.44 11.11
N VAL A 87 -10.40 -5.02 11.36
CA VAL A 87 -10.11 -6.43 11.02
C VAL A 87 -11.02 -7.40 11.81
N GLU A 88 -11.29 -7.12 13.07
CA GLU A 88 -12.14 -7.96 13.94
C GLU A 88 -13.59 -8.09 13.46
N LYS A 89 -14.12 -7.11 12.71
CA LYS A 89 -15.45 -7.22 12.07
C LYS A 89 -15.54 -8.40 11.08
N LEU A 90 -14.40 -8.85 10.55
CA LEU A 90 -14.30 -10.03 9.70
C LEU A 90 -14.16 -11.33 10.50
N HIS A 91 -14.24 -11.26 11.83
CA HIS A 91 -13.96 -12.37 12.77
C HIS A 91 -12.50 -12.86 12.69
N TYR A 92 -11.57 -11.95 12.40
CA TYR A 92 -10.13 -12.22 12.36
C TYR A 92 -9.40 -11.51 13.50
N SER A 93 -8.23 -12.04 13.87
CA SER A 93 -7.36 -11.40 14.85
C SER A 93 -6.35 -10.47 14.18
N ALA A 94 -6.00 -9.37 14.84
CA ALA A 94 -4.97 -8.46 14.35
C ALA A 94 -4.05 -7.98 15.47
N SER A 95 -2.75 -7.88 15.20
CA SER A 95 -1.77 -7.29 16.11
C SER A 95 -0.75 -6.43 15.37
N VAL A 96 -0.30 -5.35 16.00
CA VAL A 96 0.75 -4.50 15.45
C VAL A 96 2.09 -5.21 15.62
N VAL A 97 2.82 -5.42 14.51
CA VAL A 97 4.17 -6.02 14.52
C VAL A 97 5.27 -5.02 14.17
N GLN A 98 4.91 -3.91 13.54
CA GLN A 98 5.80 -2.78 13.27
C GLN A 98 4.99 -1.50 13.31
N ASP A 99 5.52 -0.47 13.95
CA ASP A 99 4.93 0.86 13.99
C ASP A 99 6.04 1.87 13.71
N GLU A 100 6.06 2.44 12.50
CA GLU A 100 7.06 3.43 12.10
C GLU A 100 6.79 4.82 12.72
N SER A 101 5.72 4.98 13.54
CA SER A 101 5.45 6.23 14.29
C SER A 101 6.09 6.30 15.67
N LEU A 102 6.62 5.19 16.18
CA LEU A 102 7.36 5.15 17.43
C LEU A 102 8.85 4.95 17.11
N PRO A 103 9.76 5.87 17.50
CA PRO A 103 11.18 5.63 17.36
C PRO A 103 11.55 4.38 18.18
N ASN A 104 12.25 3.48 17.50
CA ASN A 104 12.72 2.19 18.01
C ASN A 104 13.92 2.32 18.96
#